data_AF-A0A7J9FP93-F1
#
_entry.id   AF-A0A7J9FP93-F1
#
_cell.length_a   1.000
_cell.length_b   1.000
_cell.length_c   1.000
_cell.angle_alpha   90.00
_cell.angle_beta   90.00
_cell.angle_gamma   90.00
#
_symmetry.space_group_name_H-M   'P 1'
#
loop_
_entity.id
_entity.type
_entity.pdbx_description
1 polymer ?
#
loop_
_entity_poly.entity_id
_entity_poly.type
_entity_poly.pdbx_seq_one_letter_code
_entity_poly.pdbx_strand_id
1 'polypeptide(L)' 'MKEYLAKIKILCDTLTAAGNVGSEQEQISIILAGLLVEFESIQIVASAMKVPLDLLAEMLADCETRQQELLSNVSFQ' A
#
# COMPACT_ATOMS: atom_id res chain seq x y z
N MET A 1 -5.86 4.93 -4.50
CA MET A 1 -5.21 3.91 -3.66
C MET A 1 -6.05 2.65 -3.51
N LYS A 2 -7.32 2.70 -3.04
CA LYS A 2 -8.18 1.49 -2.91
C LYS A 2 -8.19 0.56 -4.14
N GLU A 3 -8.39 1.11 -5.34
CA GLU A 3 -8.38 0.30 -6.57
C GLU A 3 -6.99 -0.28 -6.90
N TYR A 4 -5.93 0.47 -6.62
CA TYR A 4 -4.55 0.03 -6.78
C TYR A 4 -4.21 -1.12 -5.81
N LEU A 5 -4.58 -0.99 -4.54
CA LEU A 5 -4.42 -2.04 -3.53
C LEU A 5 -5.23 -3.30 -3.87
N ALA A 6 -6.45 -3.13 -4.38
CA ALA A 6 -7.26 -4.26 -4.84
C ALA A 6 -6.58 -5.01 -6.00
N LYS A 7 -5.99 -4.30 -6.97
CA LYS A 7 -5.23 -4.90 -8.07
C LYS A 7 -3.99 -5.64 -7.58
N ILE A 8 -3.24 -5.06 -6.63
CA ILE A 8 -2.10 -5.73 -5.98
C ILE A 8 -2.56 -7.00 -5.28
N LYS A 9 -3.63 -6.93 -4.49
CA LYS A 9 -4.16 -8.10 -3.76
C LYS A 9 -4.53 -9.22 -4.72
N ILE A 10 -5.22 -8.91 -5.82
CA ILE A 10 -5.58 -9.89 -6.86
C ILE A 10 -4.33 -10.52 -7.48
N LEU A 11 -3.29 -9.74 -7.74
CA LEU A 11 -2.01 -10.24 -8.26
C LEU A 11 -1.32 -11.18 -7.25
N CYS A 12 -1.24 -10.80 -5.98
CA CYS A 12 -0.70 -11.63 -4.90
C CYS A 12 -1.48 -12.94 -4.72
N ASP A 13 -2.81 -12.87 -4.73
CA ASP A 13 -3.71 -14.04 -4.65
C ASP A 13 -3.49 -14.96 -5.87
N THR A 14 -3.32 -14.39 -7.06
CA THR A 14 -3.07 -15.13 -8.32
C THR A 14 -1.71 -15.83 -8.30
N LEU A 15 -0.65 -15.15 -7.85
CA LEU A 15 0.70 -15.72 -7.72
C LEU A 15 0.74 -16.84 -6.68
N THR A 16 0.05 -16.64 -5.56
CA THR A 16 -0.12 -17.67 -4.53
C THR A 16 -0.84 -18.89 -5.09
N ALA A 17 -1.93 -18.70 -5.83
CA ALA A 17 -2.67 -19.78 -6.48
C ALA A 17 -1.84 -20.51 -7.55
N ALA A 18 -0.93 -19.81 -8.22
CA ALA A 18 0.01 -20.38 -9.19
C ALA A 18 1.19 -21.13 -8.55
N GLY A 19 1.28 -21.17 -7.21
CA GLY A 19 2.38 -21.80 -6.47
C GLY A 19 3.70 -21.01 -6.48
N ASN A 20 3.68 -19.78 -6.99
CA ASN A 20 4.84 -18.89 -7.00
C ASN A 20 4.77 -17.95 -5.78
N VAL A 21 4.98 -18.52 -4.59
CA VAL A 21 5.04 -17.75 -3.35
C VAL A 21 6.44 -17.15 -3.24
N GLY A 22 6.58 -15.91 -3.71
CA GLY A 22 7.59 -15.01 -3.12
C GLY A 22 7.23 -14.78 -1.65
N SER A 23 8.24 -14.66 -0.80
CA SER A 23 8.07 -14.32 0.61
C SER A 23 7.22 -13.05 0.77
N GLU A 24 6.48 -12.95 1.87
CA GLU A 24 5.67 -11.77 2.18
C GLU A 24 6.50 -10.46 2.06
N GLN A 25 7.78 -10.51 2.44
CA GLN A 25 8.71 -9.40 2.31
C GLN A 25 9.05 -9.02 0.86
N GLU A 26 9.15 -9.98 -0.06
CA GLU A 26 9.33 -9.68 -1.48
C GLU A 26 8.07 -9.00 -2.05
N GLN A 27 6.89 -9.46 -1.64
CA GLN A 27 5.63 -8.83 -2.04
C GLN A 27 5.53 -7.40 -1.52
N ILE A 28 5.84 -7.18 -0.24
CA ILE A 28 5.90 -5.84 0.37
C ILE A 28 6.92 -4.97 -0.37
N SER A 29 8.12 -5.48 -0.66
CA SER A 29 9.16 -4.71 -1.35
C SER A 29 8.71 -4.24 -2.74
N ILE A 30 8.02 -5.11 -3.50
CA ILE A 30 7.46 -4.76 -4.81
C ILE A 30 6.39 -3.67 -4.67
N ILE A 31 5.50 -3.79 -3.69
CA ILE A 31 4.44 -2.80 -3.43
C ILE A 31 5.06 -1.45 -3.09
N LEU A 32 6.02 -1.43 -2.16
CA LEU A 32 6.70 -0.21 -1.73
C LEU A 32 7.45 0.47 -2.88
N ALA A 33 8.11 -0.30 -3.75
CA ALA A 33 8.79 0.23 -4.92
C ALA A 33 7.83 0.83 -5.97
N GLY A 34 6.59 0.35 -6.02
CA GLY A 34 5.55 0.85 -6.93
C GLY A 34 4.72 2.02 -6.39
N LEU A 35 4.92 2.42 -5.13
CA LEU A 35 4.17 3.52 -4.53
C LEU A 35 4.60 4.88 -5.07
N LEU A 36 3.63 5.78 -5.20
CA LEU A 36 3.86 7.19 -5.55
C LEU A 36 4.62 7.91 -4.43
N VAL A 37 5.30 9.01 -4.79
CA VAL A 37 6.11 9.83 -3.86
C VAL A 37 5.28 10.39 -2.69
N GLU A 38 3.97 10.58 -2.89
CA GLU A 38 3.04 11.02 -1.85
C GLU A 38 2.89 10.03 -0.67
N PHE A 39 3.37 8.79 -0.83
CA PHE A 39 3.41 7.76 0.21
C PHE A 39 4.82 7.43 0.70
N GLU A 40 5.82 8.29 0.44
CA GLU A 40 7.22 8.08 0.83
C GLU A 40 7.39 7.83 2.34
N SER A 41 6.61 8.53 3.18
CA SER A 41 6.63 8.32 4.64
C SER A 41 6.23 6.89 5.04
N ILE A 42 5.26 6.30 4.34
CA ILE A 42 4.83 4.91 4.56
C ILE A 42 5.91 3.95 4.06
N GLN A 43 6.56 4.25 2.93
CA GLN A 43 7.68 3.44 2.43
C GLN A 43 8.81 3.34 3.46
N ILE A 44 9.19 4.49 4.06
CA ILE A 44 10.24 4.54 5.08
C ILE A 44 9.85 3.72 6.31
N VAL A 45 8.64 3.93 6.85
CA VAL A 45 8.16 3.24 8.06
C VAL A 45 8.03 1.73 7.81
N ALA A 46 7.40 1.33 6.72
CA ALA A 46 7.16 -0.07 6.39
C ALA A 46 8.46 -0.85 6.16
N SER A 47 9.44 -0.21 5.48
CA SER A 47 10.76 -0.81 5.24
C SER A 47 11.56 -0.97 6.54
N ALA A 48 11.48 0.00 7.44
CA ALA A 48 12.21 -0.05 8.72
C ALA A 48 11.60 -1.05 9.71
N MET A 49 10.26 -1.14 9.76
CA MET A 49 9.54 -1.91 10.79
C MET A 49 9.17 -3.33 10.37
N LYS A 50 9.39 -3.72 9.11
CA LYS A 50 8.96 -5.02 8.55
C LYS A 50 7.49 -5.32 8.86
N VAL A 51 6.63 -4.36 8.55
CA VAL A 51 5.18 -4.49 8.80
C VAL A 51 4.59 -5.63 7.97
N PRO A 52 3.58 -6.35 8.48
CA PRO A 52 2.85 -7.35 7.69
C PRO A 52 2.05 -6.68 6.57
N LEU A 53 1.75 -7.44 5.52
CA LEU A 53 1.09 -6.91 4.32
C LEU A 53 -0.28 -6.28 4.62
N ASP A 54 -1.05 -6.89 5.52
CA ASP A 54 -2.37 -6.39 5.93
C ASP A 54 -2.27 -5.00 6.58
N LEU A 55 -1.28 -4.81 7.47
CA LEU A 55 -1.05 -3.53 8.12
C LEU A 55 -0.59 -2.45 7.14
N LEU A 56 0.25 -2.82 6.16
CA LEU A 56 0.64 -1.91 5.09
C LEU A 56 -0.56 -1.43 4.28
N ALA A 57 -1.50 -2.34 3.96
CA ALA A 57 -2.72 -1.99 3.24
C ALA A 57 -3.61 -1.03 4.05
N GLU A 58 -3.74 -1.25 5.37
CA GLU A 58 -4.46 -0.35 6.27
C GLU A 58 -3.83 1.05 6.32
N MET A 59 -2.50 1.13 6.49
CA MET A 59 -1.77 2.41 6.51
C MET A 59 -1.97 3.21 5.22
N LEU A 60 -1.95 2.54 4.07
CA LEU A 60 -2.15 3.17 2.76
C LEU A 60 -3.58 3.67 2.57
N ALA A 61 -4.58 2.89 2.99
CA ALA A 61 -6.00 3.28 2.92
C ALA A 61 -6.32 4.46 3.84
N ASP A 62 -5.75 4.46 5.05
CA ASP A 62 -5.89 5.52 6.05
C ASP A 62 -5.21 6.82 5.58
N CYS A 63 -4.04 6.73 4.95
CA CYS A 63 -3.37 7.86 4.32
C CYS A 63 -4.18 8.46 3.16
N GLU A 64 -4.72 7.63 2.26
CA GLU A 64 -5.61 8.08 1.18
C GLU A 64 -6.83 8.82 1.75
N THR A 65 -7.45 8.28 2.80
CA THR A 65 -8.65 8.88 3.42
C THR A 65 -8.34 10.26 3.98
N ARG A 66 -7.24 10.42 4.74
CA ARG A 66 -6.81 11.72 5.25
C ARG A 66 -6.45 12.72 4.16
N GLN A 67 -5.79 12.27 3.08
CA GLN A 67 -5.50 13.14 1.95
C GLN A 67 -6.78 13.64 1.28
N GLN A 68 -7.79 12.78 1.11
CA GLN A 68 -9.09 13.18 0.58
C GLN A 68 -9.80 14.20 1.48
N GLU A 69 -9.79 13.99 2.80
CA GLU A 69 -10.35 14.93 3.78
C GLU A 69 -9.65 16.29 3.76
N LEU A 70 -8.32 16.30 3.66
CA LEU A 70 -7.53 17.52 3.50
C LEU A 70 -7.94 18.26 2.23
N LEU A 71 -8.00 17.58 1.09
CA LEU A 71 -8.39 18.19 -0.19
C LEU A 71 -9.84 18.71 -0.18
N SER A 72 -10.77 18.01 0.49
CA SER A 72 -12.12 18.51 0.68
C SER A 72 -12.16 19.74 1.57
N ASN A 73 -11.33 19.80 2.62
CA ASN A 73 -11.30 20.96 3.51
C ASN A 73 -10.67 22.19 2.86
N VAL A 74 -9.71 22.01 1.96
CA VAL A 74 -9.06 23.12 1.23
C VAL A 74 -9.99 23.73 0.17
N SER A 75 -10.97 22.97 -0.34
CA SER A 75 -11.93 23.44 -1.35
C SER A 75 -13.13 24.21 -0.78
N PHE A 76 -13.23 24.34 0.55
CA PHE A 76 -14.24 25.16 1.24
C PHE A 76 -13.70 26.49 1.82
N GLN A 77 -12.52 26.95 1.39
CA GLN A 77 -11.99 28.31 1.68
C GLN A 77 -11.91 29.14 0.40
#